data_AF-A0A6N7AEN0-F1
#
_entry.id   AF-A0A6N7AEN0-F1
#
_cell.length_a   1.000
_cell.length_b   1.000
_cell.length_c   1.000
_cell.angle_alpha   90.00
_cell.angle_beta   90.00
_cell.angle_gamma   90.00
#
_symmetry.space_group_name_H-M   'P 1'
#
loop_
_entity.id
_entity.type
_entity.pdbx_description
1 polymer ?
#
loop_
_entity_poly.entity_id
_entity_poly.type
_entity_poly.pdbx_seq_one_letter_code
_entity_poly.pdbx_strand_id
1 'polypeptide(L)'
;MLEYMCYVLLYPGQSMKTVRASELGTYLYCTRAWWYQRQGAEPANQAELLSGTELHRQHGRTVVAAGLLRTAASILLLIALMALAAFCTTLVLK
;
A
#
# COMPACT_ATOMS: atom_id res chain seq x y z
N MET A 1 1.18 27.33 12.48
CA MET A 1 2.53 27.22 11.86
C MET A 1 3.64 27.61 12.83
N LEU A 2 3.49 28.71 13.58
CA LEU A 2 4.46 29.13 14.62
C LEU A 2 4.60 28.14 15.80
N GLU A 3 3.52 27.49 16.24
CA GLU A 3 3.56 26.52 17.36
C GLU A 3 4.36 25.25 17.04
N TYR A 4 4.27 24.76 15.80
CA TYR A 4 5.02 23.57 15.35
C TYR A 4 6.53 23.78 15.33
N MET A 5 6.98 25.00 15.01
CA MET A 5 8.40 25.33 15.03
C MET A 5 8.96 25.40 16.46
N CYS A 6 8.16 25.88 17.43
CA CYS A 6 8.57 25.94 18.83
C CYS A 6 8.77 24.53 19.43
N TYR A 7 7.89 23.58 19.09
CA TYR A 7 7.98 22.20 19.57
C TYR A 7 9.24 21.47 19.07
N VAL A 8 9.63 21.68 17.81
CA VAL A 8 10.83 21.08 17.20
C VAL A 8 12.12 21.68 17.78
N LEU A 9 12.13 22.97 18.10
CA LEU A 9 13.28 23.64 18.72
C LEU A 9 13.47 23.26 20.20
N LEU A 10 12.41 22.87 20.91
CA LEU A 10 12.45 22.46 22.33
C LEU A 10 12.83 20.98 22.55
N TYR A 11 12.71 20.11 21.55
CA TYR A 11 13.08 18.69 21.65
C TYR A 11 14.10 18.23 20.59
N PRO A 12 15.30 18.84 20.54
CA PRO A 12 16.36 18.41 19.63
C PRO A 12 16.87 17.02 20.08
N GLY A 13 16.38 15.95 19.46
CA GLY A 13 16.80 14.58 19.75
C GLY A 13 15.69 13.55 20.01
N GLN A 14 14.41 13.92 19.93
CA GLN A 14 13.37 12.90 19.84
C GLN A 14 13.41 12.24 18.46
N SER A 15 14.13 11.13 18.35
CA SER A 15 13.92 10.16 17.27
C SER A 15 12.47 9.70 17.36
N MET A 16 11.64 10.14 16.39
CA MET A 16 10.28 9.65 16.24
C MET A 16 10.34 8.14 16.00
N LYS A 17 10.05 7.34 17.02
CA LYS A 17 9.98 5.89 16.87
C LYS A 17 8.85 5.58 15.88
N THR A 18 9.20 5.12 14.69
CA THR A 18 8.23 4.70 13.67
C THR A 18 7.33 3.61 14.24
N VAL A 19 6.02 3.86 14.25
CA VAL A 19 5.00 2.87 14.63
C VAL A 19 4.38 2.33 13.36
N ARG A 20 4.33 1.00 13.21
CA ARG A 20 3.70 0.35 12.06
C ARG A 20 2.18 0.41 12.19
N ALA A 21 1.47 0.43 11.05
CA ALA A 21 0.02 0.37 11.06
C ALA A 21 -0.53 -0.87 11.79
N SER A 22 0.15 -2.02 11.67
CA SER A 22 -0.21 -3.25 12.40
C SER A 22 -0.06 -3.12 13.92
N GLU A 23 0.89 -2.32 14.41
CA GLU A 23 1.06 -2.07 15.84
C GLU A 23 -0.09 -1.24 16.42
N LEU A 24 -0.67 -0.33 15.62
CA LEU A 24 -1.86 0.41 16.03
C LEU A 24 -3.04 -0.52 16.27
N GLY A 25 -3.21 -1.52 15.39
CA GLY A 25 -4.23 -2.57 15.56
C GLY A 25 -4.03 -3.35 16.87
N THR A 26 -2.81 -3.80 17.16
CA THR A 26 -2.51 -4.48 18.43
C THR A 26 -2.77 -3.56 19.63
N TYR A 27 -2.36 -2.30 19.56
CA TYR A 27 -2.54 -1.34 20.65
C TYR A 27 -4.01 -1.08 20.97
N LEU A 28 -4.83 -0.85 19.93
CA LEU A 28 -6.27 -0.63 20.06
C LEU A 28 -7.00 -1.87 20.59
N TYR A 29 -6.56 -3.07 20.22
CA TYR A 29 -7.10 -4.31 20.75
C TYR A 29 -6.66 -4.57 22.20
N CYS A 30 -5.36 -4.48 22.48
CA CYS A 30 -4.77 -4.67 23.81
C CYS A 30 -3.40 -3.99 23.94
N THR A 31 -3.36 -2.90 24.71
CA THR A 31 -2.13 -2.15 25.01
C THR A 31 -1.04 -3.02 25.66
N ARG A 32 -1.41 -3.97 26.52
CA ARG A 32 -0.45 -4.88 27.17
C ARG A 32 0.21 -5.83 26.16
N ALA A 33 -0.57 -6.39 25.24
CA ALA A 33 -0.04 -7.24 24.18
C ALA A 33 0.91 -6.46 23.26
N TRP A 34 0.55 -5.22 22.91
CA TRP A 34 1.42 -4.32 22.18
C TRP A 34 2.74 -4.03 22.91
N TRP A 35 2.67 -3.80 24.23
CA TRP A 35 3.89 -3.60 25.03
C TRP A 35 4.77 -4.85 25.02
N TYR A 36 4.20 -6.06 25.17
CA TYR A 36 4.96 -7.31 25.08
C TYR A 36 5.64 -7.50 23.71
N GLN A 37 4.93 -7.20 22.61
CA GLN A 37 5.53 -7.24 21.27
C GLN A 37 6.74 -6.30 21.16
N ARG A 38 6.70 -5.12 21.78
CA ARG A 38 7.83 -4.17 21.82
C ARG A 38 9.01 -4.64 22.66
N GLN A 39 8.77 -5.55 23.62
CA GLN A 39 9.81 -6.21 24.39
C GLN A 39 10.38 -7.45 23.67
N GLY A 40 9.90 -7.76 22.46
CA GLY A 40 10.32 -8.93 21.69
C GLY A 40 9.63 -10.23 22.12
N ALA A 41 8.49 -10.15 22.83
CA ALA A 41 7.71 -11.33 23.14
C ALA A 41 7.04 -11.87 21.88
N GLU A 42 7.30 -13.14 21.57
CA GLU A 42 6.71 -13.80 20.41
C GLU A 42 5.22 -14.08 20.63
N PRO A 43 4.37 -13.84 19.62
CA PRO A 43 2.97 -14.19 19.68
C PRO A 43 2.79 -15.71 19.69
N ALA A 44 1.76 -16.20 20.37
CA ALA A 44 1.44 -17.63 20.41
C ALA A 44 0.92 -18.16 19.05
N ASN A 45 0.33 -17.28 18.23
CA ASN A 45 -0.34 -17.63 16.97
C ASN A 45 0.60 -17.52 15.74
N GLN A 46 1.82 -18.05 15.83
CA GLN A 46 2.80 -17.94 14.74
C GLN A 46 2.35 -18.66 13.47
N ALA A 47 1.66 -19.80 13.60
CA ALA A 47 1.16 -20.55 12.45
C ALA A 47 0.12 -19.75 11.66
N GLU A 48 -0.78 -19.05 12.36
CA GLU A 48 -1.78 -18.17 11.77
C GLU A 48 -1.13 -16.95 11.10
N LEU A 49 -0.08 -16.39 11.70
CA LEU A 49 0.67 -15.28 11.09
C LEU A 49 1.40 -15.69 9.80
N LEU A 50 2.04 -16.86 9.80
CA LEU A 50 2.73 -17.39 8.62
C LEU A 50 1.75 -17.70 7.49
N SER A 51 0.64 -18.37 7.80
CA SER A 51 -0.40 -18.67 6.82
C SER A 51 -1.04 -17.40 6.24
N GLY A 52 -1.33 -16.40 7.09
CA GLY A 52 -1.82 -15.10 6.63
C GLY A 52 -0.83 -14.36 5.73
N THR A 53 0.46 -14.40 6.07
CA THR A 53 1.52 -13.79 5.26
C THR A 53 1.63 -14.44 3.88
N GLU A 54 1.58 -15.77 3.82
CA GLU A 54 1.62 -16.51 2.58
C GLU A 54 0.40 -16.24 1.70
N LEU A 55 -0.80 -16.19 2.29
CA LEU A 55 -2.02 -15.82 1.58
C LEU A 55 -1.93 -14.40 1.00
N HIS A 56 -1.46 -13.42 1.78
CA HIS A 56 -1.25 -12.06 1.30
C HIS A 56 -0.22 -11.99 0.17
N ARG A 57 0.86 -12.79 0.24
CA ARG A 57 1.86 -12.87 -0.82
C ARG A 57 1.26 -13.42 -2.12
N GLN A 58 0.49 -14.49 -2.04
CA GLN A 58 -0.19 -15.08 -3.20
C GLN A 58 -1.18 -14.09 -3.81
N HIS A 59 -2.03 -13.47 -2.99
CA HIS A 59 -2.97 -12.46 -3.44
C HIS A 59 -2.27 -11.26 -4.09
N GLY A 60 -1.17 -10.78 -3.48
CA GLY A 60 -0.38 -9.66 -4.02
C GLY A 60 0.15 -9.92 -5.42
N ARG A 61 0.58 -11.15 -5.73
CA ARG A 61 1.00 -11.53 -7.09
C ARG A 61 -0.15 -11.41 -8.10
N THR A 62 -1.35 -11.85 -7.72
CA THR A 62 -2.54 -11.73 -8.56
C THR A 62 -2.93 -10.27 -8.77
N VAL A 63 -2.87 -9.43 -7.73
CA VAL A 63 -3.15 -7.99 -7.82
C VAL A 63 -2.18 -7.30 -8.77
N VAL A 64 -0.88 -7.59 -8.67
CA VAL A 64 0.14 -7.05 -9.59
C VAL A 64 -0.18 -7.49 -11.01
N ALA A 65 -0.38 -8.78 -11.26
CA ALA A 65 -0.71 -9.28 -12.60
C ALA A 65 -1.98 -8.63 -13.20
N ALA A 66 -3.04 -8.50 -12.39
CA ALA A 66 -4.27 -7.81 -12.80
C ALA A 66 -4.02 -6.33 -13.13
N GLY A 67 -3.19 -5.65 -12.34
CA GLY A 67 -2.76 -4.28 -12.61
C GLY A 67 -2.03 -4.14 -13.95
N LEU A 68 -1.07 -5.03 -14.24
CA LEU A 68 -0.35 -5.03 -15.52
C LEU A 68 -1.29 -5.28 -16.70
N LEU A 69 -2.17 -6.28 -16.60
CA LEU A 69 -3.14 -6.59 -17.65
C LEU A 69 -4.11 -5.42 -17.89
N ARG A 70 -4.57 -4.76 -16.82
CA ARG A 70 -5.46 -3.61 -16.94
C ARG A 70 -4.78 -2.43 -17.63
N THR A 71 -3.52 -2.16 -17.31
CA THR A 71 -2.73 -1.12 -17.98
C THR A 71 -2.52 -1.45 -19.46
N ALA A 72 -2.14 -2.69 -19.78
CA ALA A 72 -1.98 -3.14 -21.17
C ALA A 72 -3.28 -3.01 -21.97
N ALA A 73 -4.41 -3.46 -21.40
CA ALA A 73 -5.73 -3.34 -22.03
C ALA A 73 -6.11 -1.88 -22.29
N SER A 74 -5.81 -0.98 -21.35
CA SER A 74 -6.10 0.45 -21.50
C SER A 74 -5.27 1.07 -22.63
N ILE A 75 -3.98 0.72 -22.73
CA ILE A 75 -3.10 1.19 -23.81
C ILE A 75 -3.59 0.68 -25.17
N LEU A 76 -3.91 -0.61 -25.27
CA LEU A 76 -4.41 -1.21 -26.52
C LEU A 76 -5.74 -0.58 -26.95
N LEU A 77 -6.64 -0.33 -26.00
CA LEU A 77 -7.89 0.36 -26.27
C LEU A 77 -7.66 1.77 -26.83
N LEU A 78 -6.75 2.55 -26.22
CA LEU A 78 -6.40 3.88 -26.73
C LEU A 78 -5.85 3.82 -28.15
N ILE A 79 -4.95 2.88 -28.44
CA ILE A 79 -4.40 2.68 -29.79
C ILE A 79 -5.54 2.36 -30.79
N ALA A 80 -6.45 1.45 -30.43
CA ALA A 80 -7.58 1.08 -31.28
C ALA A 80 -8.50 2.29 -31.56
N LEU A 81 -8.79 3.11 -30.55
CA LEU A 81 -9.61 4.32 -30.71
C LEU A 81 -8.91 5.35 -31.62
N MET A 82 -7.60 5.54 -31.48
CA MET A 82 -6.84 6.43 -32.34
C MET A 82 -6.83 5.95 -33.80
N ALA A 83 -6.63 4.66 -34.03
CA ALA A 83 -6.66 4.06 -35.35
C ALA A 83 -8.06 4.17 -35.99
N LEU A 84 -9.12 3.92 -35.21
CA LEU A 84 -10.49 4.08 -35.66
C LEU A 84 -10.79 5.53 -36.04
N ALA A 85 -10.39 6.49 -35.21
CA ALA A 85 -10.56 7.91 -35.50
C ALA A 85 -9.85 8.31 -36.81
N ALA A 86 -8.59 7.87 -37.00
CA ALA A 86 -7.84 8.12 -38.23
C ALA A 86 -8.50 7.47 -39.46
N PHE A 87 -9.02 6.25 -39.32
CA PHE A 87 -9.75 5.60 -40.41
C PHE A 87 -11.01 6.39 -40.79
N CYS A 88 -11.83 6.78 -39.80
CA CYS A 88 -13.03 7.57 -40.01
C CYS A 88 -12.72 8.92 -40.68
N THR A 89 -11.66 9.63 -40.28
CA THR A 89 -11.28 10.90 -40.93
C THR A 89 -10.93 10.67 -42.41
N THR A 90 -10.21 9.60 -42.76
CA THR A 90 -9.92 9.31 -44.18
C THR A 90 -11.14 8.96 -45.02
N LEU A 91 -12.22 8.45 -44.40
CA LEU A 91 -13.48 8.18 -45.11
C LEU A 91 -14.31 9.45 -45.35
N VAL A 92 -14.24 10.42 -44.44
CA VAL A 92 -15.01 11.68 -44.53
C VAL A 92 -14.34 12.71 -45.42
N LEU A 93 -13.00 12.73 -45.45
CA LEU A 93 -12.20 13.68 -46.24
C LEU A 93 -11.93 13.21 -47.69
N LYS A 94 -12.33 11.99 -48.03
CA LYS A 94 -12.37 11.48 -49.41
C LYS A 94 -13.74 11.76 -50.03
#